data_AF-X6LD07-F1
#
_entry.id   AF-X6LD07-F1
#
_cell.length_a   1.000
_cell.length_b   1.000
_cell.length_c   1.000
_cell.angle_alpha   90.00
_cell.angle_beta   90.00
_cell.angle_gamma   90.00
#
_symmetry.space_group_name_H-M   'P 1'
#
loop_
_entity.id
_entity.type
_entity.pdbx_description
1 polymer ?
#
loop_
_entity_poly.entity_id
_entity_poly.type
_entity_poly.pdbx_seq_one_letter_code
_entity_poly.pdbx_strand_id
1 'polypeptide(L)'
;MLVLNVESDEKNSENEIETFCSPGCYNKDWILLTNKPQKINTLICCICKQVANNAVELQCGEHENIEQAHLVGEECLQMYLKQSNEKCPINNTNTTIRQQVSELLVICPRQYDMKQRQLKEGTVPGEEEEHENQSNWNSKGQCNYKGKIKEMKDHLDKSCQLISIQQVISLVKVLQSQLQTEKLQIVLSFFFFFCVFEIF
;
A
#
# COMPACT_ATOMS: atom_id res chain seq x y z
N MET A 1 22.67 29.85 31.28
CA MET A 1 21.23 29.99 31.00
C MET A 1 21.12 30.46 29.56
N LEU A 2 21.00 29.51 28.63
CA LEU A 2 20.88 29.76 27.19
C LEU A 2 19.57 29.14 26.74
N VAL A 3 18.63 29.99 26.35
CA VAL A 3 17.42 29.60 25.62
C VAL A 3 17.68 29.94 24.17
N LEU A 4 17.82 28.92 23.33
CA LEU A 4 17.74 29.07 21.88
C LEU A 4 16.48 28.36 21.42
N ASN A 5 15.51 29.16 20.99
CA ASN A 5 14.43 28.71 20.13
C ASN A 5 15.04 28.32 18.80
N VAL A 6 14.80 27.07 18.39
CA VAL A 6 14.84 26.67 16.98
C VAL A 6 13.47 26.09 16.69
N GLU A 7 12.62 26.91 16.08
CA GLU A 7 11.49 26.44 15.31
C GLU A 7 12.06 25.66 14.11
N SER A 8 11.66 24.40 13.97
CA SER A 8 11.82 23.66 12.72
C SER A 8 10.44 23.23 12.25
N ASP A 9 9.85 24.05 11.38
CA ASP A 9 8.86 23.60 10.42
C ASP A 9 9.57 22.80 9.31
N GLU A 10 9.11 21.57 9.08
CA GLU A 10 8.55 21.10 7.80
C GLU A 10 8.69 19.59 7.61
N LYS A 11 7.54 18.99 7.20
CA LYS A 11 7.36 17.75 6.44
C LYS A 11 7.84 16.43 7.06
N ASN A 12 6.85 15.66 7.49
CA ASN A 12 6.54 14.44 6.75
C ASN A 12 5.02 14.29 6.67
N SER A 13 4.46 14.68 5.51
CA SER A 13 3.18 14.15 5.06
C SER A 13 3.39 12.65 4.84
N GLU A 14 3.18 11.86 5.87
CA GLU A 14 2.96 10.43 5.76
C GLU A 14 1.65 10.24 5.00
N ASN A 15 1.74 10.36 3.67
CA ASN A 15 0.91 9.56 2.80
C ASN A 15 1.26 8.11 3.16
N GLU A 16 0.58 7.57 4.19
CA GLU A 16 0.52 6.14 4.45
C GLU A 16 0.12 5.51 3.11
N ILE A 17 1.12 4.99 2.41
CA ILE A 17 0.93 4.45 1.08
C ILE A 17 0.01 3.25 1.25
N GLU A 18 -1.04 3.22 0.42
CA GLU A 18 -2.03 2.15 0.44
C GLU A 18 -1.35 0.79 0.51
N THR A 19 -1.93 -0.10 1.32
CA THR A 19 -1.45 -1.43 1.77
C THR A 19 -0.99 -2.40 0.66
N PHE A 20 -1.03 -1.95 -0.60
CA PHE A 20 -0.55 -2.59 -1.81
C PHE A 20 0.86 -2.18 -2.24
N CYS A 21 1.29 -0.99 -1.83
CA CYS A 21 2.68 -0.72 -1.51
C CYS A 21 2.86 -1.11 -0.05
N SER A 22 2.71 -2.39 0.28
CA SER A 22 3.42 -2.88 1.46
C SER A 22 4.88 -2.45 1.29
N PRO A 23 5.53 -1.88 2.32
CA PRO A 23 6.95 -1.58 2.23
C PRO A 23 7.68 -2.84 1.73
N GLY A 24 8.23 -2.77 0.51
CA GLY A 24 8.86 -3.89 -0.16
C GLY A 24 8.42 -4.16 -1.61
N CYS A 25 8.54 -5.42 -1.99
CA CYS A 25 8.37 -5.93 -3.36
C CYS A 25 6.90 -6.24 -3.70
N TYR A 26 6.56 -6.22 -4.99
CA TYR A 26 5.20 -6.47 -5.46
C TYR A 26 4.85 -7.96 -5.38
N ASN A 27 3.62 -8.26 -4.93
CA ASN A 27 3.09 -9.62 -4.89
C ASN A 27 3.15 -10.28 -6.27
N LYS A 28 3.85 -11.41 -6.37
CA LYS A 28 4.08 -12.14 -7.62
C LYS A 28 2.78 -12.61 -8.28
N ASP A 29 1.85 -13.12 -7.50
CA ASP A 29 0.58 -13.67 -8.00
C ASP A 29 -0.28 -12.56 -8.61
N TRP A 30 -0.28 -11.37 -8.00
CA TRP A 30 -0.94 -10.18 -8.54
C TRP A 30 -0.38 -9.79 -9.91
N ILE A 31 0.94 -9.75 -10.08
CA ILE A 31 1.60 -9.45 -11.36
C ILE A 31 1.32 -10.54 -12.42
N LEU A 32 1.27 -11.81 -12.01
CA LEU A 32 1.04 -12.96 -12.88
C LEU A 32 -0.36 -12.97 -13.52
N LEU A 33 -1.34 -12.28 -12.94
CA LEU A 33 -2.68 -12.17 -13.53
C LEU A 33 -2.70 -11.54 -14.93
N THR A 34 -1.68 -10.75 -15.27
CA THR A 34 -1.66 -9.90 -16.46
C THR A 34 -0.37 -10.01 -17.28
N ASN A 35 0.65 -10.74 -16.79
CA ASN A 35 1.93 -10.87 -17.46
C ASN A 35 2.36 -12.33 -17.58
N LYS A 36 3.16 -12.62 -18.61
CA LYS A 36 3.73 -13.95 -18.84
C LYS A 36 4.83 -14.27 -17.80
N PRO A 37 4.88 -15.50 -17.24
CA PRO A 37 5.88 -15.89 -16.24
C PRO A 37 7.33 -15.65 -16.68
N GLN A 38 7.64 -15.85 -17.97
CA GLN A 38 8.98 -15.67 -18.52
C GLN A 38 9.51 -14.24 -18.32
N LYS A 39 8.64 -13.22 -18.46
CA LYS A 39 9.00 -11.82 -18.23
C LYS A 39 9.19 -11.50 -16.75
N ILE A 40 8.50 -12.22 -15.87
CA ILE A 40 8.50 -11.95 -14.43
C ILE A 40 9.68 -12.62 -13.74
N ASN A 41 10.10 -13.79 -14.20
CA ASN A 41 11.18 -14.58 -13.57
C ASN A 41 12.51 -13.83 -13.48
N THR A 42 12.81 -12.96 -14.44
CA THR A 42 14.01 -12.11 -14.45
C THR A 42 13.90 -10.89 -13.53
N LEU A 43 12.72 -10.64 -12.96
CA LEU A 43 12.40 -9.48 -12.12
C LEU A 43 12.15 -9.87 -10.66
N ILE A 44 12.53 -11.08 -10.26
CA ILE A 44 12.29 -11.60 -8.91
C ILE A 44 13.39 -11.13 -7.96
N CYS A 45 12.96 -10.55 -6.83
CA CYS A 45 13.83 -10.24 -5.70
C CYS A 45 14.40 -11.53 -5.10
N CYS A 46 15.72 -11.66 -5.03
CA CYS A 46 16.37 -12.88 -4.54
C CYS A 46 16.16 -13.08 -3.03
N ILE A 47 15.80 -12.04 -2.27
CA ILE A 47 15.53 -12.09 -0.82
C ILE A 47 14.12 -12.61 -0.53
N CYS A 48 13.08 -11.88 -0.94
CA CYS A 48 11.69 -12.19 -0.58
C CYS A 48 10.94 -13.03 -1.63
N LYS A 49 11.57 -13.33 -2.77
CA LYS A 49 11.00 -14.11 -3.89
C LYS A 49 9.76 -13.51 -4.55
N GLN A 50 9.47 -12.24 -4.28
CA GLN A 50 8.44 -11.43 -4.93
C GLN A 50 9.01 -10.61 -6.09
N VAL A 51 8.18 -9.87 -6.84
CA VAL A 51 8.68 -9.03 -7.94
C VAL A 51 9.34 -7.77 -7.38
N ALA A 52 10.60 -7.53 -7.74
CA ALA A 52 11.42 -6.48 -7.15
C ALA A 52 10.83 -5.08 -7.41
N ASN A 53 10.48 -4.38 -6.33
CA ASN A 53 10.12 -2.97 -6.37
C ASN A 53 11.37 -2.10 -6.20
N ASN A 54 11.47 -0.99 -6.95
CA ASN A 54 12.67 -0.15 -7.02
C ASN A 54 13.96 -0.96 -7.19
N ALA A 55 13.90 -1.96 -8.07
CA ALA A 55 14.90 -3.00 -8.16
C ALA A 55 16.36 -2.46 -8.25
N VAL A 56 17.25 -3.17 -7.57
CA VAL A 56 18.69 -2.92 -7.46
C VAL A 56 19.42 -4.20 -7.83
N GLU A 57 20.45 -4.09 -8.65
CA GLU A 57 21.28 -5.22 -9.07
C GLU A 57 22.48 -5.32 -8.12
N LEU A 58 22.73 -6.51 -7.59
CA LEU A 58 23.92 -6.75 -6.78
C LEU A 58 25.05 -7.24 -7.68
N GLN A 59 26.18 -6.52 -7.63
CA GLN A 59 27.44 -6.93 -8.25
C GLN A 59 28.50 -7.06 -7.15
N CYS A 60 28.52 -8.20 -6.46
CA CYS A 60 29.62 -8.53 -5.56
C CYS A 60 30.21 -9.89 -5.92
N GLY A 61 31.50 -10.09 -5.63
CA GLY A 61 32.21 -11.34 -5.94
C GLY A 61 31.59 -12.60 -5.31
N GLU A 62 30.84 -12.43 -4.21
CA GLU A 62 30.07 -13.53 -3.59
C GLU A 62 28.82 -13.93 -4.38
N HIS A 63 28.31 -13.04 -5.23
CA HIS A 63 27.12 -13.21 -6.08
C HIS A 63 27.46 -13.20 -7.58
N GLU A 64 28.75 -13.19 -7.94
CA GLU A 64 29.25 -13.18 -9.33
C GLU A 64 29.18 -14.58 -9.98
N ASN A 65 28.93 -15.62 -9.18
CA ASN A 65 29.07 -17.04 -9.55
C ASN A 65 27.76 -17.77 -9.89
N ILE A 66 26.65 -17.05 -10.10
CA ILE A 66 25.41 -17.63 -10.60
C ILE A 66 25.05 -16.84 -11.84
N GLU A 67 24.78 -17.52 -12.96
CA GLU A 67 24.49 -16.96 -14.30
C GLU A 67 23.32 -15.96 -14.37
N GLN A 68 22.74 -15.58 -13.23
CA GLN A 68 21.64 -14.64 -13.11
C GLN A 68 22.05 -13.46 -12.23
N ALA A 69 21.88 -12.25 -12.76
CA ALA A 69 21.98 -11.01 -12.00
C ALA A 69 21.13 -11.10 -10.73
N HIS A 70 21.74 -10.85 -9.56
CA HIS A 70 21.06 -10.93 -8.28
C HIS A 70 20.23 -9.66 -8.07
N LEU A 71 18.98 -9.72 -8.51
CA LEU A 71 18.05 -8.61 -8.38
C LEU A 71 17.45 -8.57 -6.98
N VAL A 72 17.41 -7.39 -6.36
CA VAL A 72 16.85 -7.18 -5.03
C VAL A 72 15.95 -5.95 -5.03
N GLY A 73 14.84 -5.99 -4.30
CA GLY A 73 14.04 -4.79 -4.04
C GLY A 73 14.75 -3.86 -3.06
N GLU A 74 14.70 -2.56 -3.30
CA GLU A 74 15.44 -1.54 -2.52
C GLU A 74 15.21 -1.67 -1.01
N GLU A 75 13.97 -1.82 -0.57
CA GLU A 75 13.65 -1.96 0.85
C GLU A 75 14.10 -3.31 1.43
N CYS A 76 14.01 -4.40 0.65
CA CYS A 76 14.54 -5.70 1.06
C CYS A 76 16.06 -5.62 1.27
N LEU A 77 16.77 -4.88 0.40
CA LEU A 77 18.19 -4.63 0.54
C LEU A 77 18.49 -3.81 1.79
N GLN A 78 17.76 -2.72 2.04
CA GLN A 78 17.93 -1.91 3.24
C GLN A 78 17.73 -2.72 4.53
N MET A 79 16.72 -3.59 4.57
CA MET A 79 16.48 -4.47 5.72
C MET A 79 17.61 -5.49 5.90
N TYR A 80 18.10 -6.06 4.80
CA TYR A 80 19.21 -7.01 4.83
C TYR A 80 20.51 -6.38 5.36
N LEU A 81 20.89 -5.21 4.84
CA LEU A 81 22.11 -4.51 5.26
C LEU A 81 22.12 -4.15 6.75
N LYS A 82 20.97 -3.72 7.28
CA LYS A 82 20.79 -3.43 8.72
C LYS A 82 21.07 -4.66 9.60
N GLN A 83 20.83 -5.86 9.08
CA GLN A 83 21.05 -7.11 9.80
C GLN A 83 22.44 -7.72 9.57
N SER A 84 23.14 -7.34 8.49
CA SER A 84 24.34 -8.03 8.00
C SER A 84 25.65 -7.25 8.14
N ASN A 85 25.69 -6.14 8.89
CA ASN A 85 26.86 -5.24 9.01
C ASN A 85 27.40 -4.75 7.65
N GLU A 86 26.52 -4.36 6.72
CA GLU A 86 26.89 -3.64 5.47
C GLU A 86 27.88 -4.34 4.51
N LYS A 87 28.08 -5.65 4.62
CA LYS A 87 29.14 -6.39 3.90
C LYS A 87 29.03 -6.44 2.37
N CYS A 88 27.93 -6.00 1.76
CA CYS A 88 27.71 -6.16 0.32
C CYS A 88 27.99 -4.84 -0.44
N PRO A 89 28.96 -4.79 -1.36
CA PRO A 89 29.13 -3.65 -2.25
C PRO A 89 27.97 -3.60 -3.24
N ILE A 90 27.15 -2.56 -3.12
CA ILE A 90 26.00 -2.31 -4.00
C ILE A 90 26.52 -1.52 -5.19
N ASN A 91 26.51 -2.10 -6.39
CA ASN A 91 26.84 -1.37 -7.59
C ASN A 91 25.59 -1.13 -8.45
N ASN A 92 25.26 0.16 -8.54
CA ASN A 92 24.39 0.80 -9.51
C ASN A 92 22.90 0.40 -9.50
N THR A 93 22.05 1.41 -9.35
CA THR A 93 20.63 1.28 -9.65
C THR A 93 20.48 1.03 -11.15
N ASN A 94 20.10 -0.20 -11.54
CA ASN A 94 19.86 -0.51 -12.94
C ASN A 94 18.54 0.14 -13.39
N THR A 95 18.66 1.32 -14.00
CA THR A 95 17.54 2.10 -14.54
C THR A 95 16.70 1.29 -15.54
N THR A 96 17.33 0.39 -16.29
CA THR A 96 16.65 -0.48 -17.26
C THR A 96 15.72 -1.47 -16.57
N ILE A 97 16.16 -2.11 -15.48
CA ILE A 97 15.33 -3.10 -14.76
C ILE A 97 14.17 -2.39 -14.04
N ARG A 98 14.44 -1.23 -13.42
CA ARG A 98 13.37 -0.39 -12.84
C ARG A 98 12.33 -0.02 -13.89
N GLN A 99 12.76 0.31 -15.11
CA GLN A 99 11.85 0.57 -16.22
C GLN A 99 11.06 -0.68 -16.64
N GLN A 100 11.69 -1.86 -16.69
CA GLN A 100 10.99 -3.10 -17.02
C GLN A 100 9.88 -3.44 -16.02
N VAL A 101 10.14 -3.25 -14.73
CA VAL A 101 9.14 -3.42 -13.66
C VAL A 101 8.01 -2.38 -13.82
N SER A 102 8.36 -1.11 -14.05
CA SER A 102 7.39 -0.01 -14.15
C SER A 102 6.42 -0.15 -15.33
N GLU A 103 6.86 -0.85 -16.38
CA GLU A 103 6.08 -1.19 -17.59
C GLU A 103 5.28 -2.50 -17.49
N LEU A 104 5.33 -3.21 -16.36
CA LEU A 104 4.46 -4.38 -16.13
C LEU A 104 3.00 -3.93 -16.09
N LEU A 105 2.13 -4.69 -16.74
CA LEU A 105 0.69 -4.45 -16.68
C LEU A 105 0.13 -5.06 -15.41
N VAL A 106 -0.79 -4.38 -14.74
CA VAL A 106 -1.41 -4.86 -13.50
C VAL A 106 -2.87 -4.45 -13.47
N ILE A 107 -3.67 -5.21 -12.72
CA ILE A 107 -5.02 -4.76 -12.34
C ILE A 107 -4.96 -3.85 -11.12
N CYS A 108 -6.00 -3.05 -10.90
CA CYS A 108 -6.10 -2.26 -9.68
C CYS A 108 -5.87 -3.14 -8.43
N PRO A 109 -4.99 -2.73 -7.50
CA PRO A 109 -4.73 -3.46 -6.28
C PRO A 109 -6.01 -3.61 -5.44
N ARG A 110 -6.80 -2.54 -5.28
CA ARG A 110 -8.08 -2.58 -4.56
C ARG A 110 -9.03 -3.64 -5.15
N GLN A 111 -8.98 -3.85 -6.47
CA GLN A 111 -9.73 -4.91 -7.16
C GLN A 111 -9.17 -6.31 -6.86
N TYR A 112 -7.85 -6.46 -6.78
CA TYR A 112 -7.19 -7.73 -6.45
C TYR A 112 -7.57 -8.20 -5.05
N ASP A 113 -7.50 -7.33 -4.04
CA ASP A 113 -7.87 -7.67 -2.67
C ASP A 113 -9.33 -8.09 -2.55
N MET A 114 -10.22 -7.37 -3.23
CA MET A 114 -11.65 -7.68 -3.21
C MET A 114 -11.91 -9.10 -3.74
N LYS A 115 -11.26 -9.47 -4.85
CA LYS A 115 -11.35 -10.84 -5.40
C LYS A 115 -10.78 -11.89 -4.44
N GLN A 116 -9.65 -11.60 -3.79
CA GLN A 116 -9.04 -12.52 -2.83
C GLN A 116 -9.91 -12.78 -1.61
N ARG A 117 -10.67 -11.78 -1.13
CA ARG A 117 -11.62 -11.97 -0.03
C ARG A 117 -12.80 -12.85 -0.42
N GLN A 118 -13.37 -12.62 -1.61
CA GLN A 118 -14.47 -13.44 -2.14
C GLN A 118 -14.09 -14.91 -2.25
N LEU A 119 -12.86 -15.22 -2.71
CA LEU A 119 -12.38 -16.60 -2.77
C LEU A 119 -12.26 -17.26 -1.38
N LYS A 120 -11.89 -16.49 -0.36
CA LYS A 120 -11.77 -16.99 1.01
C LYS A 120 -13.12 -17.19 1.70
N GLU A 121 -14.10 -16.35 1.40
CA GLU A 121 -15.46 -16.45 1.93
C GLU A 121 -16.31 -17.51 1.20
N GLY A 122 -16.02 -17.80 -0.07
CA GLY A 122 -16.71 -18.81 -0.87
C GLY A 122 -16.32 -20.27 -0.61
N THR A 123 -15.47 -20.57 0.38
CA THR A 123 -15.07 -21.94 0.74
C THR A 123 -15.86 -22.44 1.95
N VAL A 124 -17.18 -22.57 1.82
CA VAL A 124 -17.96 -23.50 2.65
C VAL A 124 -18.17 -24.76 1.81
N PRO A 125 -17.51 -25.89 2.12
CA PRO A 125 -17.72 -27.13 1.39
C PRO A 125 -18.98 -27.80 1.95
N GLY A 126 -20.11 -27.58 1.29
CA GLY A 126 -21.34 -28.30 1.59
C GLY A 126 -22.54 -27.58 1.00
N GLU A 127 -23.29 -28.34 0.20
CA GLU A 127 -24.65 -28.04 -0.28
C GLU A 127 -24.72 -27.21 -1.58
N GLU A 128 -24.84 -27.98 -2.67
CA GLU A 128 -25.47 -27.57 -3.91
C GLU A 128 -26.90 -27.09 -3.60
N GLU A 129 -27.12 -25.79 -3.43
CA GLU A 129 -28.46 -25.22 -3.58
C GLU A 129 -28.41 -23.89 -4.33
N GLU A 130 -29.16 -23.87 -5.43
CA GLU A 130 -29.54 -22.71 -6.22
C GLU A 130 -30.21 -21.67 -5.30
N HIS A 131 -29.48 -20.64 -4.89
CA HIS A 131 -30.11 -19.44 -4.35
C HIS A 131 -29.38 -18.20 -4.83
N GLU A 132 -30.01 -17.51 -5.78
CA GLU A 132 -29.77 -16.13 -6.15
C GLU A 132 -30.02 -15.20 -4.95
N ASN A 133 -29.15 -15.25 -3.95
CA ASN A 133 -28.97 -14.14 -3.01
C ASN A 133 -27.70 -13.41 -3.40
N GLN A 134 -27.78 -12.84 -4.61
CA GLN A 134 -26.93 -11.80 -5.12
C GLN A 134 -27.07 -10.62 -4.16
N SER A 135 -26.25 -10.57 -3.12
CA SER A 135 -26.19 -9.41 -2.25
C SER A 135 -25.82 -8.22 -3.13
N ASN A 136 -26.81 -7.35 -3.24
CA ASN A 136 -26.94 -6.22 -4.15
C ASN A 136 -25.92 -5.13 -3.83
N TRP A 137 -24.63 -5.40 -4.07
CA TRP A 137 -23.55 -4.41 -4.17
C TRP A 137 -23.07 -4.21 -5.62
N ASN A 138 -23.73 -4.89 -6.57
CA ASN A 138 -23.50 -4.77 -7.99
C ASN A 138 -24.12 -3.46 -8.51
N SER A 139 -23.31 -2.42 -8.67
CA SER A 139 -23.26 -1.56 -9.88
C SER A 139 -22.56 -0.20 -9.69
N LYS A 140 -22.21 0.22 -8.47
CA LYS A 140 -21.71 1.61 -8.24
C LYS A 140 -20.24 1.76 -7.82
N GLY A 141 -19.47 0.67 -7.74
CA GLY A 141 -18.10 0.73 -7.22
C GLY A 141 -17.13 -0.25 -7.87
N GLN A 142 -17.30 -0.63 -9.13
CA GLN A 142 -16.40 -1.58 -9.76
C GLN A 142 -15.24 -0.84 -10.44
N CYS A 143 -14.03 -0.99 -9.90
CA CYS A 143 -12.82 -0.65 -10.63
C CYS A 143 -12.53 -1.74 -11.66
N ASN A 144 -12.23 -1.35 -12.90
CA ASN A 144 -11.81 -2.23 -13.99
C ASN A 144 -10.43 -1.86 -14.54
N TYR A 145 -9.67 -1.06 -13.79
CA TYR A 145 -8.38 -0.57 -14.24
C TYR A 145 -7.41 -1.72 -14.51
N LYS A 146 -6.79 -1.64 -15.69
CA LYS A 146 -5.66 -2.45 -16.11
C LYS A 146 -4.68 -1.54 -16.83
N GLY A 147 -3.50 -1.36 -16.28
CA GLY A 147 -2.51 -0.40 -16.78
C GLY A 147 -1.13 -0.67 -16.24
N LYS A 148 -0.18 0.23 -16.49
CA LYS A 148 1.21 0.04 -16.05
C LYS A 148 1.36 0.31 -14.56
N ILE A 149 2.34 -0.33 -13.92
CA ILE A 149 2.65 -0.08 -12.50
C ILE A 149 2.94 1.41 -12.25
N LYS A 150 3.69 2.06 -13.14
CA LYS A 150 4.05 3.49 -12.98
C LYS A 150 2.83 4.44 -12.97
N GLU A 151 1.73 4.04 -13.59
CA GLU A 151 0.48 4.81 -13.66
C GLU A 151 -0.44 4.50 -12.47
N MET A 152 -0.10 3.50 -11.65
CA MET A 152 -0.97 3.01 -10.57
C MET A 152 -1.27 4.08 -9.53
N LYS A 153 -0.27 4.87 -9.15
CA LYS A 153 -0.45 5.93 -8.15
C LYS A 153 -1.49 6.95 -8.60
N ASP A 154 -1.38 7.41 -9.85
CA ASP A 154 -2.32 8.35 -10.43
C ASP A 154 -3.75 7.79 -10.49
N HIS A 155 -3.87 6.50 -10.84
CA HIS A 155 -5.14 5.80 -10.79
C HIS A 155 -5.74 5.79 -9.36
N LEU A 156 -4.96 5.38 -8.36
CA LEU A 156 -5.43 5.28 -6.96
C LEU A 156 -5.82 6.64 -6.37
N ASP A 157 -5.09 7.70 -6.73
CA ASP A 157 -5.29 9.04 -6.20
C ASP A 157 -6.48 9.77 -6.87
N LYS A 158 -6.70 9.56 -8.18
CA LYS A 158 -7.64 10.41 -8.95
C LYS A 158 -8.85 9.69 -9.53
N SER A 159 -8.74 8.40 -9.83
CA SER A 159 -9.70 7.71 -10.71
C SER A 159 -10.30 6.44 -10.12
N CYS A 160 -9.69 5.89 -9.07
CA CYS A 160 -10.13 4.62 -8.50
C CYS A 160 -11.40 4.81 -7.66
N GLN A 161 -12.47 4.15 -8.08
CA GLN A 161 -13.79 4.21 -7.43
C GLN A 161 -13.91 3.31 -6.20
N LEU A 162 -12.96 2.38 -6.01
CA LEU A 162 -12.92 1.51 -4.83
C LEU A 162 -12.30 2.28 -3.67
N ILE A 163 -12.97 2.40 -2.52
CA ILE A 163 -12.38 3.06 -1.34
C ILE A 163 -11.38 2.12 -0.67
N SER A 164 -10.18 2.59 -0.33
CA SER A 164 -9.23 1.75 0.42
C SER A 164 -9.62 1.64 1.90
N ILE A 165 -9.21 0.55 2.57
CA ILE A 165 -9.44 0.40 4.02
C ILE A 165 -8.87 1.59 4.79
N GLN A 166 -7.73 2.13 4.37
CA GLN A 166 -7.14 3.32 4.98
C GLN A 166 -8.00 4.57 4.79
N GLN A 167 -8.60 4.77 3.61
CA GLN A 167 -9.55 5.87 3.40
C GLN A 167 -10.78 5.72 4.29
N VAL A 168 -11.29 4.51 4.51
CA VAL A 168 -12.36 4.25 5.48
C VAL A 168 -11.90 4.56 6.90
N ILE A 169 -10.72 4.10 7.31
CA ILE A 169 -10.16 4.38 8.64
C ILE A 169 -9.97 5.88 8.85
N SER A 170 -9.44 6.60 7.86
CA SER A 170 -9.28 8.06 7.91
C SER A 170 -10.62 8.78 8.00
N LEU A 171 -11.62 8.35 7.24
CA LEU A 171 -12.97 8.90 7.34
C LEU A 171 -13.57 8.66 8.73
N VAL A 172 -13.39 7.46 9.28
CA VAL A 172 -13.83 7.13 10.65
C VAL A 172 -13.12 8.00 11.67
N LYS A 173 -11.80 8.21 11.56
CA LYS A 173 -11.04 9.11 12.45
C LYS A 173 -11.55 10.55 12.38
N VAL A 174 -11.83 11.06 11.18
CA VAL A 174 -12.41 12.41 10.98
C VAL A 174 -13.79 12.52 11.63
N LEU A 175 -14.67 11.55 11.39
CA LEU A 175 -16.01 11.52 11.99
C LEU A 175 -15.94 11.40 13.53
N GLN A 176 -15.03 10.60 14.05
CA GLN A 176 -14.78 10.49 15.48
C GLN A 176 -14.34 11.82 16.08
N SER A 177 -13.42 12.54 15.43
CA SER A 177 -12.95 13.86 15.88
C SER A 177 -14.09 14.89 15.88
N GLN A 178 -14.89 14.94 14.82
CA GLN A 178 -16.05 15.82 14.71
C GLN A 178 -17.08 15.56 15.84
N LEU A 179 -17.35 14.30 16.12
CA LEU A 179 -18.26 13.92 17.21
C LEU A 179 -17.73 14.34 18.59
N GLN A 180 -16.42 14.26 18.82
CA GLN A 180 -15.81 14.72 20.08
C GLN A 180 -15.93 16.24 20.22
N THR A 181 -15.74 17.00 19.15
CA THR A 181 -15.89 18.46 19.16
C THR A 181 -17.33 18.91 19.42
N GLU A 182 -18.32 18.25 18.81
CA GLU A 182 -19.74 18.57 19.04
C GLU A 182 -20.16 18.30 20.49
N LYS A 183 -19.72 17.16 21.06
CA LYS A 183 -19.98 16.84 22.48
C LYS A 183 -19.41 17.90 23.42
N LEU A 184 -18.18 18.35 23.17
CA LEU A 184 -17.56 19.40 23.97
C LEU A 184 -18.34 20.73 23.87
N GLN A 185 -18.78 21.09 22.67
CA GLN A 185 -19.57 22.30 22.45
C GLN A 185 -20.93 22.26 23.16
N ILE A 186 -21.58 21.09 23.20
CA ILE A 186 -22.83 20.89 23.95
C ILE A 186 -22.60 21.04 25.45
N VAL A 187 -21.56 20.41 26.00
CA VAL A 187 -21.22 20.52 27.44
C VAL A 187 -20.90 21.96 27.82
N LEU A 188 -20.12 22.66 27.00
CA LEU A 188 -19.83 24.09 27.22
C LEU A 188 -21.11 24.94 27.16
N SER A 189 -22.01 24.66 26.20
CA SER A 189 -23.28 25.39 26.08
C SER A 189 -24.18 25.18 27.31
N PHE A 190 -24.26 23.96 27.83
CA PHE A 190 -24.95 23.67 29.10
C PHE A 190 -24.27 24.38 30.27
N PHE A 191 -22.94 24.32 30.37
CA PHE A 191 -22.20 25.00 31.42
C PHE A 191 -22.44 26.52 31.41
N PHE A 192 -22.39 27.16 30.24
CA PHE A 192 -22.74 28.57 30.08
C PHE A 192 -24.20 28.85 30.43
N PHE A 193 -25.14 27.99 30.03
CA PHE A 193 -26.55 28.15 30.37
C PHE A 193 -26.78 28.11 31.89
N PHE A 194 -26.18 27.13 32.58
CA PHE A 194 -26.28 27.02 34.04
C PHE A 194 -25.57 28.18 34.77
N CYS A 195 -24.38 28.59 34.33
CA CYS A 195 -23.68 29.72 34.93
C CYS A 195 -24.41 31.06 34.73
N VAL A 196 -25.08 31.28 33.60
CA VAL A 196 -25.84 32.51 33.35
C VAL A 196 -27.16 32.52 34.14
N PHE A 197 -27.82 31.38 34.33
CA PHE A 197 -29.07 31.28 35.10
C PHE A 197 -28.89 31.31 36.62
N GLU A 198 -27.72 30.94 37.17
CA GLU A 198 -27.45 31.09 38.62
C GLU A 198 -27.06 32.53 39.03
N ILE A 199 -26.85 33.44 38.07
CA ILE A 199 -26.46 34.84 38.33
C ILE A 199 -27.67 35.81 38.32
N PHE A 200 -28.87 35.35 37.97
CA PHE A 200 -30.13 36.11 38.02
C PHE A 200 -31.10 35.56 39.06
#